data_AF-A0AAY4ANA4-F1
#
_entry.id   AF-A0AAY4ANA4-F1
#
_cell.length_a   1.000
_cell.length_b   1.000
_cell.length_c   1.000
_cell.angle_alpha   90.00
_cell.angle_beta   90.00
_cell.angle_gamma   90.00
#
_symmetry.space_group_name_H-M   'P 1'
#
loop_
_entity.id
_entity.type
_entity.pdbx_description
1 polymer ?
#
loop_
_entity_poly.entity_id
_entity_poly.type
_entity_poly.pdbx_seq_one_letter_code
_entity_poly.pdbx_strand_id
1 'polypeptide(L)' 'LKDLLTNELADYFGGKYIADKIFKDLDANADGLVDFQEYVTLVACLTMICNDFFNKK' A
#
# COMPACT_ATOMS: atom_id res chain seq x y z
N LEU A 1 -1.25 0.47 -12.55
CA LEU A 1 -1.34 0.86 -11.11
C LEU A 1 -0.02 0.65 -10.38
N LYS A 2 0.66 -0.49 -10.59
CA LYS A 2 1.97 -0.80 -9.98
C LYS A 2 3.00 0.32 -10.04
N ASP A 3 3.23 0.94 -11.20
CA ASP A 3 4.20 2.03 -11.33
C ASP A 3 3.79 3.29 -10.55
N LEU A 4 2.50 3.58 -10.47
CA LEU A 4 1.96 4.70 -9.68
C LEU A 4 2.15 4.45 -8.18
N LEU A 5 1.81 3.25 -7.68
CA LEU A 5 2.11 2.88 -6.29
C LEU A 5 3.61 2.97 -6.02
N THR A 6 4.44 2.44 -6.92
CA THR A 6 5.89 2.41 -6.73
C THR A 6 6.48 3.81 -6.70
N ASN A 7 6.04 4.73 -7.55
CA ASN A 7 6.57 6.10 -7.57
C ASN A 7 6.02 6.94 -6.42
N GLU A 8 4.71 6.92 -6.17
CA GLU A 8 4.08 7.77 -5.15
C GLU A 8 4.32 7.26 -3.72
N LEU A 9 4.31 5.94 -3.50
CA LEU A 9 4.52 5.35 -2.16
C LEU A 9 6.00 5.16 -1.83
N ALA A 10 6.89 4.96 -2.81
CA ALA A 10 8.32 4.87 -2.48
C ALA A 10 8.84 6.18 -1.87
N ASP A 11 8.34 7.33 -2.32
CA ASP A 11 8.69 8.63 -1.75
C ASP A 11 8.10 8.83 -0.35
N TYR A 12 6.89 8.35 -0.08
CA TYR A 12 6.24 8.47 1.23
C TYR A 12 6.79 7.50 2.29
N PHE A 13 7.17 6.29 1.89
CA PHE A 13 7.55 5.21 2.79
C PHE A 13 9.07 4.99 2.90
N GLY A 14 9.90 5.90 2.38
CA GLY A 14 11.35 5.86 2.59
C GLY A 14 12.12 4.90 1.68
N GLY A 15 11.60 4.64 0.48
CA GLY A 15 12.35 4.02 -0.62
C GLY A 15 11.72 2.77 -1.23
N LYS A 16 12.28 2.37 -2.38
CA LYS A 16 11.80 1.27 -3.23
C LYS A 16 11.62 -0.06 -2.51
N TYR A 17 12.44 -0.34 -1.49
CA TYR A 17 12.39 -1.61 -0.75
C TYR A 17 11.10 -1.77 0.06
N ILE A 18 10.61 -0.70 0.68
CA ILE A 18 9.37 -0.74 1.45
C ILE A 18 8.18 -0.79 0.50
N ALA A 19 8.25 -0.09 -0.64
CA ALA A 19 7.26 -0.20 -1.70
C ALA A 19 7.16 -1.63 -2.26
N ASP A 20 8.28 -2.32 -2.52
CA ASP A 20 8.29 -3.73 -2.97
C ASP A 20 7.67 -4.68 -1.93
N LYS A 21 7.91 -4.41 -0.64
CA LYS A 21 7.34 -5.22 0.45
C LYS A 21 5.82 -5.01 0.55
N ILE A 22 5.37 -3.76 0.52
CA ILE A 22 3.95 -3.40 0.52
C ILE A 22 3.27 -3.96 -0.73
N PHE A 23 3.93 -3.87 -1.89
CA PHE A 23 3.43 -4.42 -3.14
C PHE A 23 3.22 -5.93 -3.04
N LYS A 24 4.19 -6.67 -2.47
CA LYS A 24 4.05 -8.10 -2.20
C LYS A 24 2.95 -8.44 -1.21
N ASP A 25 2.76 -7.61 -0.18
CA ASP A 25 1.69 -7.80 0.80
C ASP A 25 0.30 -7.48 0.20
N LEU A 26 0.24 -6.64 -0.84
CA LEU A 26 -0.98 -6.31 -1.59
C LEU A 26 -1.34 -7.33 -2.67
N ASP A 27 -0.34 -7.84 -3.40
CA ASP A 27 -0.43 -8.76 -4.55
C ASP A 27 -0.85 -10.16 -4.06
N ALA A 28 -2.07 -10.24 -3.53
CA ALA A 28 -2.62 -11.42 -2.89
C ALA A 28 -2.94 -12.52 -3.91
N ASN A 29 -3.19 -12.14 -5.16
CA ASN A 29 -3.40 -13.07 -6.27
C ASN A 29 -2.07 -13.51 -6.94
N ALA A 30 -0.94 -12.91 -6.55
CA ALA A 30 0.40 -13.17 -7.09
C ALA A 30 0.48 -13.04 -8.61
N ASP A 31 -0.32 -12.15 -9.20
CA ASP A 31 -0.32 -11.87 -10.64
C ASP A 31 0.79 -10.88 -11.02
N GLY A 32 1.48 -10.31 -10.03
CA GLY A 32 2.59 -9.38 -10.20
C GLY A 32 2.14 -7.96 -10.52
N LEU A 33 0.84 -7.70 -10.51
CA LEU A 33 0.16 -6.43 -10.68
C LEU A 33 -0.57 -6.08 -9.38
N VAL A 34 -1.05 -4.84 -9.29
CA VAL A 34 -1.99 -4.44 -8.24
C VAL A 34 -3.22 -3.97 -8.96
N ASP A 35 -4.31 -4.69 -8.77
CA ASP A 35 -5.61 -4.33 -9.32
C ASP A 35 -6.30 -3.27 -8.44
N PHE A 36 -7.46 -2.79 -8.88
CA PHE A 36 -8.20 -1.77 -8.14
C PHE A 36 -8.71 -2.29 -6.79
N GLN A 37 -9.02 -3.58 -6.68
CA GLN A 37 -9.53 -4.18 -5.45
C GLN A 37 -8.43 -4.29 -4.39
N GLU A 38 -7.23 -4.70 -4.78
CA GLU A 38 -6.04 -4.74 -3.93
C GLU A 38 -5.63 -3.33 -3.49
N TYR A 39 -5.66 -2.35 -4.41
CA TYR A 39 -5.42 -0.95 -4.07
C TYR A 39 -6.43 -0.38 -3.06
N VAL A 40 -7.72 -0.64 -3.25
CA VAL A 40 -8.76 -0.20 -2.30
C VAL A 40 -8.56 -0.85 -0.94
N THR A 41 -8.11 -2.12 -0.90
CA THR A 41 -7.78 -2.81 0.34
C THR A 41 -6.64 -2.13 1.08
N LEU A 42 -5.57 -1.71 0.38
CA LEU A 42 -4.50 -0.89 0.97
C LEU A 42 -5.04 0.43 1.53
N VAL A 43 -5.81 1.18 0.74
CA VAL A 43 -6.34 2.48 1.16
C VAL A 43 -7.25 2.32 2.38
N ALA A 44 -8.07 1.26 2.43
CA ALA A 44 -8.89 0.93 3.58
C ALA A 44 -8.03 0.60 4.81
N CYS A 45 -7.00 -0.25 4.67
CA CYS A 45 -6.05 -0.55 5.73
C CYS A 45 -5.33 0.70 6.23
N LEU A 46 -4.82 1.55 5.33
CA LEU A 46 -4.17 2.81 5.66
C LEU A 46 -5.14 3.75 6.39
N THR A 47 -6.40 3.82 5.95
CA THR A 47 -7.43 4.64 6.58
C THR A 47 -7.76 4.13 7.99
N MET A 48 -7.84 2.81 8.19
CA MET A 48 -8.04 2.20 9.52
C MET A 48 -6.83 2.43 10.42
N ILE A 49 -5.60 2.29 9.90
CA ILE A 49 -4.37 2.56 10.65
C ILE A 49 -4.30 4.04 11.04
N CYS A 50 -4.59 4.96 10.11
CA CYS A 50 -4.68 6.39 10.40
C CYS A 50 -5.76 6.66 11.45
N ASN A 51 -6.93 6.05 11.32
CA ASN A 51 -8.02 6.21 12.29
C ASN A 51 -7.63 5.67 13.68
N ASP A 52 -6.94 4.54 13.78
CA ASP A 52 -6.44 3.99 15.05
C ASP A 52 -5.30 4.85 15.63
N PHE A 53 -4.43 5.38 14.77
CA PHE A 53 -3.36 6.30 15.17
C PHE A 53 -3.90 7.62 15.73
N PHE A 54 -4.98 8.15 15.15
CA PHE A 54 -5.65 9.36 15.64
C PHE A 54 -6.57 9.10 16.84
N ASN A 55 -7.10 7.89 17.01
CA ASN A 55 -7.93 7.52 18.16
C ASN A 55 -7.15 6.96 19.35
N LYS A 56 -5.84 6.68 19.21
CA LYS A 56 -4.94 6.44 20.35
C LYS A 56 -4.67 7.78 21.06
N LYS A 57 -5.57 8.12 21.99
CA LYS A 57 -5.31 9.05 23.10
C LYS A 57 -4.45 8.40 24.18
#